data_AF-A0A7S0A3E1-F1
#
_entry.id   AF-A0A7S0A3E1-F1
#
_cell.length_a   1.000
_cell.length_b   1.000
_cell.length_c   1.000
_cell.angle_alpha   90.00
_cell.angle_beta   90.00
_cell.angle_gamma   90.00
#
_symmetry.space_group_name_H-M   'P 1'
#
loop_
_entity.id
_entity.type
_entity.pdbx_description
1 polymer ?
#
loop_
_entity_poly.entity_id
_entity_poly.type
_entity_poly.pdbx_seq_one_letter_code
_entity_poly.pdbx_strand_id
1 'polypeptide(L)'
;QRSTIAVSAPACSAAISACGRGDQWQRAAEMLAYMRQCRLTPNTFAYSAVVSAFSRGAQWQHAFDLLGEMQQHLCMPNTITCSAMISACERSQEWTHALDVLGQMWERNVTPNTITYNTTISAISKAQRWRLALDLPLEMQRCSIPFDAITYNTTIGAWSRAHGWQQALKLVGEMRDCCLAPTAITYSGAMCACERGQAWQASLGLLADMRQRGVALDAFAYT
;
A
#
# COMPACT_ATOMS: atom_id res chain seq x y z
N GLN A 1 40.67 -30.17 4.15
CA GLN A 1 40.53 -28.89 3.40
C GLN A 1 39.07 -28.47 3.46
N ARG A 2 38.70 -27.56 4.37
CA ARG A 2 37.36 -26.93 4.33
C ARG A 2 37.45 -25.83 3.29
N SER A 3 36.82 -26.04 2.14
CA SER A 3 36.56 -25.00 1.17
C SER A 3 35.75 -23.90 1.86
N THR A 4 36.42 -22.85 2.30
CA THR A 4 35.77 -21.58 2.63
C THR A 4 35.15 -21.09 1.34
N ILE A 5 33.88 -21.45 1.11
CA ILE A 5 33.03 -20.85 0.08
C ILE A 5 33.11 -19.35 0.37
N ALA A 6 33.84 -18.61 -0.48
CA ALA A 6 33.92 -17.17 -0.37
C ALA A 6 32.49 -16.65 -0.51
N VAL A 7 31.92 -16.23 0.61
CA VAL A 7 30.55 -15.75 0.65
C VAL A 7 30.50 -14.50 -0.23
N SER A 8 29.80 -14.61 -1.36
CA SER A 8 29.72 -13.52 -2.32
C SER A 8 28.55 -12.60 -1.96
N ALA A 9 28.70 -11.29 -2.18
CA ALA A 9 27.63 -10.32 -1.95
C ALA A 9 26.29 -10.68 -2.64
N PRO A 10 26.27 -11.24 -3.87
CA PRO A 10 25.05 -11.74 -4.50
C PRO A 10 24.42 -12.93 -3.79
N ALA A 11 25.23 -13.83 -3.22
CA ALA A 11 24.71 -14.98 -2.48
C ALA A 11 24.02 -14.54 -1.19
N CYS A 12 24.60 -13.58 -0.47
CA CYS A 12 23.95 -13.00 0.72
C CYS A 12 22.68 -12.23 0.36
N SER A 13 22.68 -11.43 -0.71
CA SER A 13 21.48 -10.68 -1.11
C SER A 13 20.34 -11.60 -1.57
N ALA A 14 20.67 -12.70 -2.24
CA ALA A 14 19.71 -13.76 -2.57
C ALA A 14 19.17 -14.44 -1.30
N ALA A 15 20.03 -14.72 -0.32
CA ALA A 15 19.63 -15.28 0.97
C ALA A 15 18.72 -14.34 1.77
N ILE A 16 19.04 -13.03 1.80
CA ILE A 16 18.18 -11.99 2.39
C ILE A 16 16.80 -12.00 1.71
N SER A 17 16.78 -12.01 0.37
CA SER A 17 15.52 -12.03 -0.39
C SER A 17 14.71 -13.30 -0.13
N ALA A 18 15.38 -14.45 0.05
CA ALA A 18 14.74 -15.70 0.41
C ALA A 18 14.17 -15.66 1.84
N CYS A 19 14.91 -15.12 2.81
CA CYS A 19 14.44 -14.91 4.19
C CYS A 19 13.24 -13.96 4.23
N GLY A 20 13.27 -12.90 3.43
CA GLY A 20 12.15 -11.97 3.27
C GLY A 20 10.90 -12.65 2.71
N ARG A 21 11.05 -13.57 1.73
CA ARG A 21 9.91 -14.37 1.23
C ARG A 21 9.38 -15.39 2.25
N GLY A 22 10.22 -15.86 3.17
CA GLY A 22 9.86 -16.79 4.23
C GLY A 22 9.37 -16.11 5.52
N ASP A 23 9.08 -14.81 5.50
CA ASP A 23 8.66 -13.99 6.65
C ASP A 23 9.64 -14.03 7.85
N GLN A 24 10.90 -14.39 7.61
CA GLN A 24 11.97 -14.45 8.61
C GLN A 24 12.81 -13.17 8.60
N TRP A 25 12.21 -12.08 9.07
CA TRP A 25 12.85 -10.76 9.07
C TRP A 25 14.10 -10.69 9.96
N GLN A 26 14.14 -11.44 11.06
CA GLN A 26 15.31 -11.51 11.95
C GLN A 26 16.52 -12.03 11.19
N ARG A 27 16.35 -13.13 10.45
CA ARG A 27 17.43 -13.74 9.66
C ARG A 27 17.86 -12.87 8.48
N ALA A 28 16.93 -12.14 7.88
CA ALA A 28 17.25 -11.16 6.85
C ALA A 28 18.15 -10.05 7.41
N ALA A 29 17.85 -9.54 8.61
CA ALA A 29 18.66 -8.54 9.29
C ALA A 29 20.03 -9.09 9.75
N GLU A 30 20.06 -10.31 10.31
CA GLU A 30 21.30 -11.00 10.67
C GLU A 30 22.22 -11.20 9.46
N MET A 31 21.66 -11.59 8.31
CA MET A 31 22.43 -11.78 7.08
C MET A 31 23.01 -10.45 6.56
N LEU A 32 22.28 -9.34 6.71
CA LEU A 32 22.79 -8.01 6.38
C LEU A 32 23.93 -7.60 7.33
N ALA A 33 23.79 -7.86 8.63
CA ALA A 33 24.87 -7.65 9.59
C ALA A 33 26.10 -8.54 9.28
N TYR A 34 25.87 -9.78 8.85
CA TYR A 34 26.94 -10.70 8.43
C TYR A 34 27.67 -10.20 7.18
N MET A 35 26.96 -9.68 6.18
CA MET A 35 27.58 -9.05 5.01
C MET A 35 28.56 -7.94 5.43
N ARG A 36 28.17 -7.11 6.41
CA ARG A 36 29.01 -6.03 6.94
C ARG A 36 30.24 -6.57 7.67
N GLN A 37 30.08 -7.60 8.50
CA GLN A 37 31.20 -8.26 9.19
C GLN A 37 32.22 -8.84 8.21
N CYS A 38 31.76 -9.38 7.08
CA CYS A 38 32.60 -9.87 5.99
C CYS A 38 33.19 -8.76 5.11
N ARG A 39 33.02 -7.48 5.46
CA ARG A 39 33.44 -6.30 4.67
C ARG A 39 32.84 -6.26 3.25
N LEU A 40 31.70 -6.91 3.04
CA LEU A 40 30.93 -6.81 1.81
C LEU A 40 30.07 -5.55 1.89
N THR A 41 30.14 -4.70 0.86
CA THR A 41 29.32 -3.48 0.79
C THR A 41 27.87 -3.85 0.43
N PRO A 42 26.90 -3.68 1.34
CA PRO A 42 25.51 -3.91 0.99
C PRO A 42 25.07 -2.83 0.02
N ASN A 43 24.44 -3.23 -1.08
CA ASN A 43 23.90 -2.31 -2.07
C ASN A 43 22.43 -2.01 -1.78
N THR A 44 21.84 -1.08 -2.56
CA THR A 44 20.42 -0.72 -2.48
C THR A 44 19.49 -1.93 -2.52
N PHE A 45 19.86 -2.99 -3.26
CA PHE A 45 19.06 -4.21 -3.34
C PHE A 45 19.06 -5.01 -2.03
N ALA A 46 20.20 -5.15 -1.36
CA ALA A 46 20.27 -5.82 -0.05
C ALA A 46 19.43 -5.08 0.99
N TYR A 47 19.53 -3.74 1.04
CA TYR A 47 18.71 -2.90 1.92
C TYR A 47 17.22 -3.02 1.60
N SER A 48 16.81 -2.88 0.34
CA SER A 48 15.40 -2.98 -0.05
C SER A 48 14.79 -4.35 0.25
N ALA A 49 15.59 -5.42 0.12
CA ALA A 49 15.17 -6.77 0.47
C ALA A 49 14.95 -6.95 1.98
N VAL A 50 15.80 -6.37 2.84
CA VAL A 50 15.57 -6.39 4.30
C VAL A 50 14.37 -5.53 4.69
N VAL A 51 14.21 -4.32 4.12
CA VAL A 51 13.02 -3.49 4.37
C VAL A 51 11.74 -4.21 3.94
N SER A 52 11.77 -4.95 2.83
CA SER A 52 10.66 -5.81 2.39
C SER A 52 10.40 -6.97 3.34
N ALA A 53 11.41 -7.48 4.04
CA ALA A 53 11.23 -8.48 5.09
C ALA A 53 10.59 -7.86 6.34
N PHE A 54 11.03 -6.66 6.74
CA PHE A 54 10.43 -5.92 7.86
C PHE A 54 8.97 -5.57 7.61
N SER A 55 8.60 -5.23 6.38
CA SER A 55 7.19 -4.94 6.05
C SER A 55 6.29 -6.13 6.30
N ARG A 56 6.71 -7.33 5.89
CA ARG A 56 6.00 -8.59 6.15
C ARG A 56 5.90 -8.89 7.65
N GLY A 57 6.97 -8.64 8.39
CA GLY A 57 7.04 -8.75 9.85
C GLY A 57 6.33 -7.64 10.65
N ALA A 58 5.72 -6.65 9.99
CA ALA A 58 5.12 -5.47 10.62
C ALA A 58 6.11 -4.74 11.57
N GLN A 59 7.39 -4.70 11.20
CA GLN A 59 8.45 -4.06 12.00
C GLN A 59 8.79 -2.69 11.41
N TRP A 60 7.90 -1.71 11.58
CA TRP A 60 8.10 -0.36 11.01
C TRP A 60 9.32 0.35 11.63
N GLN A 61 9.54 0.23 12.95
CA GLN A 61 10.68 0.87 13.64
C GLN A 61 12.02 0.46 13.03
N HIS A 62 12.24 -0.86 12.89
CA HIS A 62 13.44 -1.40 12.26
C HIS A 62 13.58 -1.00 10.79
N ALA A 63 12.47 -0.81 10.07
CA ALA A 63 12.51 -0.31 8.70
C ALA A 63 13.01 1.14 8.62
N PHE A 64 12.63 2.00 9.57
CA PHE A 64 13.12 3.38 9.66
C PHE A 64 14.58 3.46 10.11
N ASP A 65 14.98 2.67 11.11
CA ASP A 65 16.39 2.57 11.53
C ASP A 65 17.29 2.19 10.35
N LEU A 66 16.83 1.20 9.57
CA LEU A 66 17.56 0.73 8.40
C LEU A 66 17.60 1.77 7.27
N LEU A 67 16.57 2.60 7.12
CA LEU A 67 16.57 3.71 6.16
C LEU A 67 17.64 4.76 6.52
N GLY A 68 17.75 5.11 7.80
CA GLY A 68 18.78 6.03 8.29
C GLY A 68 20.18 5.47 8.05
N GLU A 69 20.38 4.18 8.32
CA GLU A 69 21.65 3.49 8.03
C GLU A 69 21.97 3.46 6.54
N MET A 70 20.97 3.17 5.69
CA MET A 70 21.13 3.16 4.23
C MET A 70 21.65 4.52 3.71
N GLN A 71 21.13 5.64 4.26
CA GLN A 71 21.59 6.99 3.91
C GLN A 71 23.01 7.28 4.37
N GLN A 72 23.41 6.81 5.56
CA GLN A 72 24.80 6.94 6.06
C GLN A 72 25.79 6.22 5.15
N HIS A 73 25.37 5.12 4.51
CA HIS A 73 26.16 4.38 3.53
C HIS A 73 26.03 4.93 2.09
N LEU A 74 25.55 6.16 1.92
CA LEU A 74 25.38 6.83 0.63
C LEU A 74 24.49 6.04 -0.35
N CYS A 75 23.65 5.13 0.16
CA CYS A 75 22.69 4.39 -0.63
C CYS A 75 21.35 5.15 -0.61
N MET A 76 20.83 5.50 -1.79
CA MET A 76 19.56 6.23 -1.86
C MET A 76 18.37 5.26 -1.91
N PRO A 77 17.34 5.46 -1.05
CA PRO A 77 16.13 4.67 -1.12
C PRO A 77 15.43 4.91 -2.45
N ASN A 78 14.83 3.86 -2.99
CA ASN A 78 14.07 3.90 -4.23
C ASN A 78 12.57 3.65 -3.93
N THR A 79 11.74 3.66 -4.98
CA THR A 79 10.30 3.41 -4.86
C THR A 79 10.00 2.10 -4.11
N ILE A 80 10.77 1.03 -4.37
CA ILE A 80 10.57 -0.26 -3.70
C ILE A 80 10.81 -0.15 -2.19
N THR A 81 11.90 0.49 -1.77
CA THR A 81 12.20 0.71 -0.35
C THR A 81 11.10 1.52 0.33
N CYS A 82 10.66 2.63 -0.27
CA CYS A 82 9.62 3.47 0.31
C CYS A 82 8.24 2.78 0.34
N SER A 83 7.83 2.08 -0.72
CA SER A 83 6.59 1.29 -0.73
C SER A 83 6.60 0.19 0.33
N ALA A 84 7.75 -0.46 0.55
CA ALA A 84 7.90 -1.47 1.60
C ALA A 84 7.81 -0.86 3.00
N MET A 85 8.40 0.32 3.25
CA MET A 85 8.22 1.04 4.52
C MET A 85 6.76 1.41 4.78
N ILE A 86 6.07 1.95 3.78
CA ILE A 86 4.64 2.29 3.89
C ILE A 86 3.81 1.03 4.19
N SER A 87 4.14 -0.10 3.57
CA SER A 87 3.49 -1.39 3.85
C SER A 87 3.75 -1.88 5.28
N ALA A 88 4.95 -1.64 5.82
CA ALA A 88 5.28 -1.93 7.22
C ALA A 88 4.42 -1.09 8.16
N CYS A 89 4.30 0.21 7.88
CA CYS A 89 3.46 1.15 8.62
C CYS A 89 1.98 0.76 8.56
N GLU A 90 1.46 0.42 7.37
CA GLU A 90 0.08 -0.02 7.18
C GLU A 90 -0.27 -1.24 8.04
N ARG A 91 0.62 -2.24 8.06
CA ARG A 91 0.43 -3.47 8.86
C ARG A 91 0.56 -3.22 10.36
N SER A 92 1.30 -2.19 10.75
CA SER A 92 1.47 -1.76 12.14
C SER A 92 0.44 -0.73 12.59
N GLN A 93 -0.51 -0.34 11.73
CA GLN A 93 -1.50 0.71 11.96
C GLN A 93 -0.92 2.13 12.18
N GLU A 94 0.32 2.35 11.77
CA GLU A 94 1.05 3.61 11.89
C GLU A 94 0.83 4.51 10.66
N TRP A 95 -0.40 4.99 10.49
CA TRP A 95 -0.80 5.76 9.29
C TRP A 95 -0.08 7.11 9.16
N THR A 96 0.33 7.73 10.27
CA THR A 96 1.09 9.00 10.28
C THR A 96 2.45 8.82 9.61
N HIS A 97 3.19 7.79 10.02
CA HIS A 97 4.48 7.43 9.45
C HIS A 97 4.36 7.02 7.97
N ALA A 98 3.25 6.36 7.58
CA ALA A 98 2.98 6.04 6.18
C ALA A 98 2.82 7.30 5.30
N LEU A 99 2.09 8.31 5.80
CA LEU A 99 1.94 9.61 5.14
C LEU A 99 3.26 10.36 5.05
N ASP A 100 4.05 10.38 6.13
CA ASP A 100 5.34 11.06 6.16
C ASP A 100 6.31 10.47 5.14
N VAL A 101 6.36 9.14 5.02
CA VAL A 101 7.19 8.49 3.99
C VAL A 101 6.72 8.86 2.59
N LEU A 102 5.41 8.89 2.33
CA LEU A 102 4.87 9.29 1.03
C LEU A 102 5.25 10.74 0.69
N GLY A 103 5.18 11.67 1.64
CA GLY A 103 5.63 13.06 1.46
C GLY A 103 7.13 13.15 1.19
N GLN A 104 7.95 12.40 1.94
CA GLN A 104 9.40 12.36 1.77
C GLN A 104 9.83 11.76 0.42
N MET A 105 8.99 10.97 -0.25
CA MET A 105 9.32 10.46 -1.59
C MET A 105 9.50 11.61 -2.59
N TRP A 106 8.63 12.61 -2.55
CA TRP A 106 8.73 13.79 -3.41
C TRP A 106 9.99 14.61 -3.11
N GLU A 107 10.29 14.85 -1.82
CA GLU A 107 11.50 15.56 -1.39
C GLU A 107 12.80 14.85 -1.83
N ARG A 108 12.76 13.52 -1.92
CA ARG A 108 13.90 12.67 -2.32
C ARG A 108 13.95 12.40 -3.83
N ASN A 109 13.11 13.06 -4.64
CA ASN A 109 12.97 12.82 -6.08
C ASN A 109 12.65 11.34 -6.42
N VAL A 110 11.96 10.64 -5.52
CA VAL A 110 11.46 9.29 -5.76
C VAL A 110 9.99 9.39 -6.14
N THR A 111 9.62 8.97 -7.35
CA THR A 111 8.23 9.04 -7.79
C THR A 111 7.40 7.96 -7.08
N PRO A 112 6.34 8.35 -6.35
CA PRO A 112 5.36 7.40 -5.85
C PRO A 112 4.59 6.78 -7.02
N ASN A 113 4.16 5.53 -6.87
CA ASN A 113 3.33 4.84 -7.85
C ASN A 113 1.96 4.51 -7.23
N THR A 114 1.06 3.93 -8.03
CA THR A 114 -0.28 3.51 -7.60
C THR A 114 -0.24 2.61 -6.37
N ILE A 115 0.74 1.71 -6.26
CA ILE A 115 0.89 0.81 -5.10
C ILE A 115 1.18 1.63 -3.85
N THR A 116 2.14 2.56 -3.90
CA THR A 116 2.50 3.42 -2.77
C THR A 116 1.29 4.18 -2.24
N TYR A 117 0.54 4.85 -3.13
CA TYR A 117 -0.66 5.59 -2.72
C TYR A 117 -1.74 4.67 -2.16
N ASN A 118 -2.02 3.54 -2.82
CA ASN A 118 -3.05 2.60 -2.36
C ASN A 118 -2.73 2.04 -0.97
N THR A 119 -1.48 1.70 -0.70
CA THR A 119 -1.05 1.24 0.62
C THR A 119 -1.22 2.34 1.68
N THR A 120 -0.87 3.59 1.36
CA THR A 120 -1.09 4.72 2.28
C THR A 120 -2.58 4.99 2.52
N ILE A 121 -3.40 5.00 1.47
CA ILE A 121 -4.87 5.16 1.56
C ILE A 121 -5.46 4.03 2.40
N SER A 122 -5.01 2.78 2.21
CA SER A 122 -5.43 1.64 3.02
C SER A 122 -5.08 1.83 4.50
N ALA A 123 -3.87 2.31 4.82
CA ALA A 123 -3.45 2.60 6.19
C ALA A 123 -4.36 3.65 6.86
N ILE A 124 -4.65 4.74 6.17
CA ILE A 124 -5.52 5.84 6.65
C ILE A 124 -6.97 5.37 6.80
N SER A 125 -7.46 4.57 5.84
CA SER A 125 -8.81 3.98 5.86
C SER A 125 -8.99 3.05 7.07
N LYS A 126 -7.99 2.21 7.36
CA LYS A 126 -7.95 1.37 8.58
C LYS A 126 -8.00 2.20 9.85
N ALA A 127 -7.32 3.35 9.87
CA ALA A 127 -7.35 4.32 10.97
C ALA A 127 -8.65 5.15 11.06
N GLN A 128 -9.66 4.88 10.22
CA GLN A 128 -10.94 5.62 10.14
C GLN A 128 -10.78 7.13 9.89
N ARG A 129 -9.67 7.56 9.28
CA ARG A 129 -9.40 8.97 8.96
C ARG A 129 -9.86 9.31 7.54
N TRP A 130 -11.16 9.18 7.29
CA TRP A 130 -11.75 9.31 5.94
C TRP A 130 -11.44 10.66 5.25
N ARG A 131 -11.30 11.77 6.00
CA ARG A 131 -10.93 13.08 5.44
C ARG A 131 -9.57 13.04 4.73
N LEU A 132 -8.55 12.54 5.42
CA LEU A 132 -7.20 12.39 4.86
C LEU A 132 -7.18 11.37 3.72
N ALA A 133 -8.01 10.33 3.79
CA ALA A 133 -8.11 9.33 2.74
C ALA A 133 -8.72 9.89 1.44
N LEU A 134 -9.46 11.00 1.50
CA LEU A 134 -10.00 11.70 0.32
C LEU A 134 -8.99 12.66 -0.32
N ASP A 135 -8.01 13.15 0.45
CA ASP A 135 -6.99 14.08 -0.06
C ASP A 135 -5.99 13.37 -0.99
N LEU A 136 -5.58 12.14 -0.65
CA LEU A 136 -4.60 11.38 -1.44
C LEU A 136 -5.04 11.03 -2.88
N PRO A 137 -6.27 10.59 -3.15
CA PRO A 137 -6.77 10.41 -4.51
C PRO A 137 -6.77 11.71 -5.32
N LEU A 138 -7.09 12.84 -4.69
CA LEU A 138 -7.02 14.16 -5.36
C LEU A 138 -5.57 14.49 -5.73
N GLU A 139 -4.60 14.14 -4.87
CA GLU A 139 -3.18 14.25 -5.17
C GLU A 139 -2.77 13.32 -6.33
N MET A 140 -3.18 12.05 -6.32
CA MET A 140 -2.93 11.12 -7.43
C MET A 140 -3.43 11.67 -8.77
N GLN A 141 -4.63 12.25 -8.79
CA GLN A 141 -5.20 12.85 -9.99
C GLN A 141 -4.37 14.05 -10.47
N ARG A 142 -3.89 14.91 -9.56
CA ARG A 142 -3.00 16.04 -9.89
C ARG A 142 -1.65 15.59 -10.43
N CYS A 143 -1.13 14.48 -9.91
CA CYS A 143 0.14 13.88 -10.35
C CYS A 143 -0.02 12.98 -11.59
N SER A 144 -1.22 12.91 -12.19
CA SER A 144 -1.54 12.04 -13.34
C SER A 144 -1.20 10.56 -13.09
N ILE A 145 -1.35 10.09 -11.85
CA ILE A 145 -1.15 8.69 -11.47
C ILE A 145 -2.47 7.94 -11.69
N PRO A 146 -2.49 6.83 -12.45
CA PRO A 146 -3.71 6.13 -12.78
C PRO A 146 -4.32 5.50 -11.52
N PHE A 147 -5.65 5.63 -11.40
CA PHE A 147 -6.43 4.93 -10.39
C PHE A 147 -6.60 3.48 -10.81
N ASP A 148 -6.50 2.57 -9.85
CA ASP A 148 -6.90 1.18 -10.04
C ASP A 148 -8.20 0.86 -9.29
N ALA A 149 -8.66 -0.38 -9.39
CA ALA A 149 -9.87 -0.82 -8.69
C ALA A 149 -9.76 -0.65 -7.16
N ILE A 150 -8.55 -0.74 -6.59
CA ILE A 150 -8.34 -0.56 -5.15
C ILE A 150 -8.50 0.92 -4.78
N THR A 151 -7.95 1.85 -5.57
CA THR A 151 -8.14 3.30 -5.38
C THR A 151 -9.63 3.65 -5.44
N TYR A 152 -10.37 3.18 -6.45
CA TYR A 152 -11.81 3.45 -6.55
C TYR A 152 -12.60 2.87 -5.37
N ASN A 153 -12.35 1.63 -4.99
CA ASN A 153 -13.07 1.01 -3.87
C ASN A 153 -12.81 1.72 -2.54
N THR A 154 -11.56 2.09 -2.27
CA THR A 154 -11.17 2.77 -1.03
C THR A 154 -11.75 4.19 -0.97
N THR A 155 -11.77 4.92 -2.08
CA THR A 155 -12.37 6.26 -2.17
C THR A 155 -13.88 6.25 -2.03
N ILE A 156 -14.58 5.32 -2.69
CA ILE A 156 -16.02 5.13 -2.53
C ILE A 156 -16.36 4.83 -1.06
N GLY A 157 -15.59 3.96 -0.41
CA GLY A 157 -15.73 3.68 1.02
C GLY A 157 -15.46 4.90 1.92
N ALA A 158 -14.51 5.77 1.54
CA ALA A 158 -14.27 7.02 2.26
C ALA A 158 -15.43 8.01 2.10
N TRP A 159 -15.98 8.17 0.88
CA TRP A 159 -17.16 8.99 0.60
C TRP A 159 -18.41 8.50 1.32
N SER A 160 -18.57 7.18 1.48
CA SER A 160 -19.63 6.59 2.28
C SER A 160 -19.63 7.11 3.73
N ARG A 161 -18.44 7.18 4.35
CA ARG A 161 -18.27 7.72 5.70
C ARG A 161 -18.42 9.24 5.77
N ALA A 162 -18.20 9.93 4.66
CA ALA A 162 -18.36 11.38 4.53
C ALA A 162 -19.81 11.82 4.22
N HIS A 163 -20.77 10.88 4.15
CA HIS A 163 -22.15 11.13 3.67
C HIS A 163 -22.24 11.67 2.23
N GLY A 164 -21.16 11.56 1.45
CA GLY A 164 -21.07 12.08 0.08
C GLY A 164 -21.52 11.06 -0.97
N TRP A 165 -22.77 10.60 -0.88
CA TRP A 165 -23.31 9.54 -1.75
C TRP A 165 -23.28 9.90 -3.24
N GLN A 166 -23.45 11.17 -3.59
CA GLN A 166 -23.36 11.65 -4.98
C GLN A 166 -21.96 11.43 -5.58
N GLN A 167 -20.90 11.70 -4.81
CA GLN A 167 -19.53 11.50 -5.25
C GLN A 167 -19.18 10.02 -5.33
N ALA A 168 -19.69 9.21 -4.39
CA ALA A 168 -19.56 7.75 -4.46
C ALA A 168 -20.18 7.19 -5.75
N LEU A 169 -21.39 7.64 -6.13
CA LEU A 169 -22.04 7.23 -7.38
C LEU A 169 -21.29 7.69 -8.63
N LYS A 170 -20.78 8.93 -8.62
CA LYS A 170 -19.95 9.47 -9.70
C LYS A 170 -18.71 8.61 -9.93
N LEU A 171 -18.02 8.22 -8.87
CA LEU A 171 -16.85 7.33 -8.94
C LEU A 171 -17.20 5.93 -9.45
N VAL A 172 -18.37 5.38 -9.09
CA VAL A 172 -18.85 4.10 -9.66
C VAL A 172 -19.09 4.23 -11.17
N GLY A 173 -19.57 5.38 -11.63
CA GLY A 173 -19.72 5.72 -13.05
C GLY A 173 -18.36 5.80 -13.76
N GLU A 174 -17.45 6.62 -13.23
CA GLU A 174 -16.10 6.82 -13.79
C GLU A 174 -15.30 5.50 -13.86
N MET A 175 -15.42 4.63 -12.85
CA MET A 175 -14.79 3.31 -12.88
C MET A 175 -15.24 2.48 -14.10
N ARG A 176 -16.51 2.60 -14.52
CA ARG A 176 -17.04 1.92 -15.71
C ARG A 176 -16.47 2.51 -16.99
N ASP A 177 -16.38 3.83 -17.06
CA ASP A 177 -15.86 4.55 -18.23
C ASP A 177 -14.37 4.23 -18.45
N CYS A 178 -13.63 3.94 -17.37
CA CYS A 178 -12.24 3.48 -17.41
C CYS A 178 -12.08 1.98 -17.69
N CYS A 179 -13.14 1.25 -18.11
CA CYS A 179 -13.13 -0.19 -18.35
C CYS A 179 -12.73 -1.05 -17.13
N LEU A 180 -12.81 -0.50 -15.91
CA LEU A 180 -12.59 -1.25 -14.67
C LEU A 180 -13.94 -1.84 -14.24
N ALA A 181 -14.01 -3.15 -14.08
CA ALA A 181 -15.25 -3.82 -13.68
C ALA A 181 -15.58 -3.50 -12.21
N PRO A 182 -16.71 -2.82 -11.91
CA PRO A 182 -17.12 -2.60 -10.53
C PRO A 182 -17.34 -3.95 -9.84
N THR A 183 -16.71 -4.11 -8.68
CA THR A 183 -16.75 -5.33 -7.87
C THR A 183 -17.86 -5.26 -6.83
N ALA A 184 -18.10 -6.38 -6.13
CA ALA A 184 -19.05 -6.43 -5.02
C ALA A 184 -18.72 -5.40 -3.90
N ILE A 185 -17.42 -5.19 -3.64
CA ILE A 185 -16.90 -4.16 -2.73
C ILE A 185 -17.26 -2.75 -3.21
N THR A 186 -17.23 -2.50 -4.52
CA THR A 186 -17.57 -1.21 -5.13
C THR A 186 -19.05 -0.89 -4.91
N TYR A 187 -19.93 -1.85 -5.21
CA TYR A 187 -21.38 -1.69 -5.04
C TYR A 187 -21.78 -1.58 -3.57
N SER A 188 -21.26 -2.43 -2.70
CA SER A 188 -21.55 -2.38 -1.26
C SER A 188 -21.10 -1.05 -0.63
N GLY A 189 -19.92 -0.54 -1.00
CA GLY A 189 -19.44 0.77 -0.56
C GLY A 189 -20.36 1.93 -1.01
N ALA A 190 -20.81 1.88 -2.27
CA ALA A 190 -21.70 2.90 -2.83
C ALA A 190 -23.14 2.82 -2.27
N MET A 191 -23.65 1.61 -2.05
CA MET A 191 -24.95 1.37 -1.39
C MET A 191 -24.92 1.87 0.06
N CYS A 192 -23.87 1.54 0.81
CA CYS A 192 -23.61 2.08 2.15
C CYS A 192 -23.61 3.62 2.15
N ALA A 193 -23.02 4.24 1.10
CA ALA A 193 -23.02 5.69 0.97
C ALA A 193 -24.44 6.23 0.75
N CYS A 194 -25.22 5.59 -0.12
CA CYS A 194 -26.59 5.95 -0.43
C CYS A 194 -27.51 5.81 0.79
N GLU A 195 -27.36 4.76 1.59
CA GLU A 195 -28.10 4.56 2.84
C GLU A 195 -27.83 5.70 3.83
N ARG A 196 -26.55 6.02 4.07
CA ARG A 196 -26.12 7.13 4.94
C ARG A 196 -26.52 8.51 4.41
N GLY A 197 -26.75 8.62 3.10
CA GLY A 197 -27.23 9.81 2.41
C GLY A 197 -28.75 9.88 2.24
N GLN A 198 -29.50 8.91 2.80
CA GLN A 198 -30.95 8.74 2.62
C GLN A 198 -31.42 8.62 1.16
N ALA A 199 -30.52 8.26 0.25
CA ALA A 199 -30.77 8.11 -1.19
C ALA A 199 -31.15 6.65 -1.54
N TRP A 200 -32.22 6.15 -0.93
CA TRP A 200 -32.65 4.74 -1.09
C TRP A 200 -32.94 4.36 -2.56
N GLN A 201 -33.43 5.30 -3.37
CA GLN A 201 -33.71 5.10 -4.79
C GLN A 201 -32.43 4.77 -5.58
N ALA A 202 -31.35 5.51 -5.29
CA ALA A 202 -30.06 5.27 -5.93
C ALA A 202 -29.45 3.94 -5.46
N SER A 203 -29.63 3.58 -4.18
CA SER A 203 -29.23 2.27 -3.64
C SER A 203 -29.94 1.11 -4.36
N LEU A 204 -31.25 1.22 -4.60
CA LEU A 204 -32.01 0.23 -5.36
C LEU A 204 -31.56 0.15 -6.82
N GLY A 205 -31.25 1.28 -7.45
CA GLY A 205 -30.69 1.33 -8.80
C GLY A 205 -29.35 0.59 -8.90
N LEU A 206 -28.46 0.80 -7.94
CA LEU A 206 -27.18 0.09 -7.84
C LEU A 206 -27.38 -1.43 -7.65
N LEU A 207 -28.33 -1.84 -6.80
CA LEU A 207 -28.62 -3.26 -6.57
C LEU A 207 -29.19 -3.94 -7.82
N ALA A 208 -30.05 -3.26 -8.57
CA ALA A 208 -30.57 -3.77 -9.83
C ALA A 208 -29.46 -3.96 -10.88
N ASP A 209 -28.56 -2.98 -10.99
CA ASP A 209 -27.42 -3.03 -11.92
C ASP A 209 -26.39 -4.10 -11.52
N MET A 210 -26.12 -4.27 -10.22
CA MET A 210 -25.29 -5.35 -9.69
C MET A 210 -25.85 -6.74 -10.08
N ARG A 211 -27.17 -6.94 -9.96
CA ARG A 211 -27.87 -8.18 -10.35
C ARG A 211 -27.81 -8.44 -11.85
N GLN A 212 -28.02 -7.41 -12.68
CA GLN A 212 -27.94 -7.55 -14.14
C GLN A 212 -26.55 -7.98 -14.61
N ARG A 213 -25.50 -7.59 -13.88
CA ARG A 213 -24.11 -7.89 -14.21
C ARG A 213 -23.59 -9.21 -13.62
N GLY A 214 -24.42 -9.93 -12.85
CA GLY A 214 -24.03 -11.22 -12.25
C GLY A 214 -22.93 -11.09 -11.19
N VAL A 215 -22.72 -9.91 -10.62
CA VAL A 215 -21.76 -9.72 -9.52
C VAL A 215 -22.39 -10.31 -8.25
N ALA A 216 -21.72 -11.28 -7.64
CA ALA A 216 -22.25 -12.00 -6.47
C ALA A 216 -22.54 -11.03 -5.31
N LEU A 217 -23.76 -11.11 -4.76
CA LEU A 217 -24.15 -10.40 -3.53
C LEU A 217 -23.33 -10.95 -2.37
N ASP A 218 -22.38 -10.17 -1.89
CA ASP A 218 -21.75 -10.38 -0.60
C ASP A 218 -22.73 -10.06 0.53
N ALA A 219 -22.72 -10.87 1.59
CA ALA A 219 -23.70 -10.87 2.68
C ALA A 219 -23.83 -9.53 3.44
N PHE A 220 -22.90 -8.60 3.22
CA PHE A 220 -22.93 -7.24 3.79
C PHE A 220 -23.88 -6.27 3.06
N ALA A 221 -24.45 -6.64 1.91
CA ALA A 221 -25.40 -5.79 1.19
C ALA A 221 -26.81 -5.71 1.86
N TYR A 222 -27.05 -6.47 2.94
CA TYR A 222 -28.37 -6.62 3.58
C TYR A 222 -28.40 -6.30 5.09
N THR A 223 -27.34 -5.74 5.67
CA THR A 223 -27.28 -5.36 7.10
C THR A 223 -26.94 -3.90 7.28
#